data_AF-A0A969EXU9-F1
#
_entry.id   AF-A0A969EXU9-F1
#
_cell.length_a   1.000
_cell.length_b   1.000
_cell.length_c   1.000
_cell.angle_alpha   90.00
_cell.angle_beta   90.00
_cell.angle_gamma   90.00
#
_symmetry.space_group_name_H-M   'P 1'
#
loop_
_entity.id
_entity.type
_entity.pdbx_description
1 polymer ?
#
loop_
_entity_poly.entity_id
_entity_poly.type
_entity_poly.pdbx_seq_one_letter_code
_entity_poly.pdbx_strand_id
1 'polypeptide(L)'
;MLGGEACLWSELVDARILDLRLWERLPAIAERLWSPADCVDVAALRWRLETFVARLARFTVVNVEAERASRLSELGINATDQRNLQPLFDAVECTKWYSRLLGERALRARVEGAPAVVERPYSTATVLDRMADILPVESTAAAKLDVMIERLIRNRAHGATRRGLASLARRWRNQAARFEPIAARVPTVRELAPLSAQLGELADILDRAVVAQCDARDTHRLTELAQPSGEYLLAVVPAIARLANAA
;
A
#
# COMPACT_ATOMS: atom_id res chain seq x y z
N MET A 1 34.59 -5.93 -1.72
CA MET A 1 33.30 -6.35 -1.11
C MET A 1 32.85 -7.64 -1.77
N LEU A 2 32.38 -8.64 -1.00
CA LEU A 2 31.96 -9.94 -1.53
C LEU A 2 30.51 -9.95 -2.04
N GLY A 3 29.67 -9.01 -1.58
CA GLY A 3 28.27 -8.92 -1.95
C GLY A 3 27.43 -8.36 -0.80
N GLY A 4 26.16 -8.75 -0.76
CA GLY A 4 25.22 -8.45 0.31
C GLY A 4 24.13 -9.51 0.39
N GLU A 5 23.34 -9.48 1.46
CA GLU A 5 22.27 -10.44 1.72
C GLU A 5 20.97 -9.71 2.10
N ALA A 6 19.84 -10.28 1.71
CA ALA A 6 18.53 -9.84 2.17
C ALA A 6 18.13 -10.64 3.41
N CYS A 7 17.96 -9.96 4.54
CA CYS A 7 17.51 -10.61 5.78
C CYS A 7 16.00 -10.42 5.95
N LEU A 8 15.25 -11.53 5.99
CA LEU A 8 13.86 -11.54 6.42
C LEU A 8 13.78 -12.02 7.87
N TRP A 9 13.62 -11.08 8.79
CA TRP A 9 13.43 -11.40 10.20
C TRP A 9 12.00 -11.86 10.47
N SER A 10 11.84 -12.85 11.34
CA SER A 10 10.60 -13.62 11.48
C SER A 10 9.69 -13.16 12.61
N GLU A 11 9.90 -11.98 13.21
CA GLU A 11 9.03 -11.50 14.30
C GLU A 11 7.59 -11.26 13.83
N LEU A 12 7.41 -10.89 12.56
CA LEU A 12 6.09 -10.68 11.91
C LEU A 12 5.97 -11.50 10.62
N VAL A 13 6.58 -12.69 10.59
CA VAL A 13 6.49 -13.63 9.48
C VAL A 13 6.41 -15.05 10.01
N ASP A 14 5.37 -15.77 9.62
CA ASP A 14 5.23 -17.21 9.85
C ASP A 14 5.19 -17.96 8.52
N ALA A 15 5.05 -19.30 8.58
CA ALA A 15 4.98 -20.13 7.38
C ALA A 15 3.77 -19.84 6.49
N ARG A 16 2.70 -19.21 6.99
CA ARG A 16 1.46 -18.92 6.24
C ARG A 16 1.57 -17.67 5.38
N ILE A 17 2.48 -16.75 5.73
CA ILE A 17 2.69 -15.50 5.01
C ILE A 17 4.11 -15.33 4.48
N LEU A 18 4.97 -16.34 4.65
CA LEU A 18 6.37 -16.31 4.23
C LEU A 18 6.50 -15.89 2.77
N ASP A 19 5.80 -16.56 1.87
CA ASP A 19 5.91 -16.31 0.43
C ASP A 19 5.37 -14.93 0.04
N LEU A 20 4.30 -14.47 0.71
CA LEU A 20 3.77 -13.10 0.54
C LEU A 20 4.82 -12.04 0.91
N ARG A 21 5.66 -12.30 1.91
CA ARG A 21 6.69 -11.34 2.38
C ARG A 21 8.00 -11.44 1.62
N LEU A 22 8.38 -12.66 1.23
CA LEU A 22 9.65 -12.92 0.61
C LEU A 22 9.66 -12.45 -0.86
N TRP A 23 8.68 -12.88 -1.64
CA TRP A 23 8.74 -12.77 -3.11
C TRP A 23 8.33 -11.42 -3.69
N GLU A 24 7.70 -10.55 -2.89
CA GLU A 24 7.35 -9.20 -3.33
C GLU A 24 8.56 -8.28 -3.45
N ARG A 25 9.65 -8.53 -2.71
CA ARG A 25 10.84 -7.64 -2.67
C ARG A 25 12.16 -8.33 -2.97
N LEU A 26 12.32 -9.61 -2.61
CA LEU A 26 13.57 -10.34 -2.78
C LEU A 26 14.09 -10.34 -4.23
N PRO A 27 13.24 -10.47 -5.29
CA PRO A 27 13.74 -10.43 -6.67
C PRO A 27 14.41 -9.10 -7.04
N ALA A 28 13.97 -7.98 -6.48
CA ALA A 28 14.61 -6.68 -6.70
C ALA A 28 16.01 -6.62 -6.06
N ILE A 29 16.20 -7.24 -4.90
CA ILE A 29 17.53 -7.34 -4.26
C ILE A 29 18.43 -8.29 -5.05
N ALA A 30 17.89 -9.43 -5.49
CA ALA A 30 18.63 -10.35 -6.36
C ALA A 30 19.13 -9.64 -7.63
N GLU A 31 18.30 -8.81 -8.25
CA GLU A 31 18.69 -8.01 -9.39
C GLU A 31 19.85 -7.06 -9.06
N ARG A 32 19.81 -6.35 -7.92
CA ARG A 32 20.89 -5.46 -7.48
C ARG A 32 22.21 -6.19 -7.24
N LEU A 33 22.15 -7.42 -6.73
CA LEU A 33 23.33 -8.23 -6.41
C LEU A 33 23.93 -8.94 -7.64
N TRP A 34 23.14 -9.11 -8.70
CA TRP A 34 23.54 -9.83 -9.91
C TRP A 34 23.87 -8.90 -11.09
N SER A 35 23.10 -7.82 -11.24
CA SER A 35 23.13 -6.98 -12.45
C SER A 35 24.25 -5.93 -12.41
N PRO A 36 24.64 -5.38 -13.57
CA PRO A 36 25.54 -4.24 -13.63
C PRO A 36 25.10 -3.08 -12.72
N ALA A 37 26.07 -2.36 -12.17
CA ALA A 37 25.82 -1.32 -11.18
C ALA A 37 24.93 -0.17 -11.70
N ASP A 38 24.98 0.09 -13.00
CA ASP A 38 24.18 1.11 -13.71
C ASP A 38 22.73 0.67 -14.00
N CYS A 39 22.36 -0.58 -13.70
CA CYS A 39 20.97 -1.02 -13.70
C CYS A 39 20.23 -0.42 -12.48
N VAL A 40 19.80 0.83 -12.59
CA VAL A 40 19.20 1.61 -11.49
C VAL A 40 17.84 2.23 -11.83
N ASP A 41 17.30 1.97 -13.03
CA ASP A 41 15.97 2.46 -13.41
C ASP A 41 14.87 1.73 -12.62
N VAL A 42 14.31 2.44 -11.63
CA VAL A 42 13.27 1.95 -10.73
C VAL A 42 11.95 1.69 -11.47
N ALA A 43 11.61 2.48 -12.50
CA ALA A 43 10.38 2.27 -13.26
C ALA A 43 10.46 0.98 -14.09
N ALA A 44 11.62 0.76 -14.74
CA ALA A 44 11.89 -0.47 -15.46
C ALA A 44 11.99 -1.70 -14.52
N LEU A 45 12.57 -1.53 -13.32
CA LEU A 45 12.59 -2.57 -12.28
C LEU A 45 11.16 -2.96 -11.86
N ARG A 46 10.30 -1.99 -11.50
CA ARG A 46 8.93 -2.26 -11.06
C ARG A 46 8.13 -3.03 -12.11
N TRP A 47 8.25 -2.66 -13.38
CA TRP A 47 7.57 -3.37 -14.48
C TRP A 47 8.06 -4.83 -14.63
N ARG A 48 9.39 -5.05 -14.56
CA ARG A 48 9.96 -6.41 -14.62
C ARG A 48 9.58 -7.23 -13.39
N LEU A 49 9.56 -6.62 -12.21
CA LEU A 49 9.18 -7.27 -10.96
C LEU A 49 7.72 -7.74 -11.00
N GLU A 50 6.79 -6.89 -11.40
CA GLU A 50 5.37 -7.24 -11.57
C GLU A 50 5.22 -8.43 -12.54
N THR A 51 5.94 -8.39 -13.67
CA THR A 51 5.94 -9.47 -14.66
C THR A 51 6.56 -10.76 -14.12
N PHE A 52 7.64 -10.66 -13.34
CA PHE A 52 8.32 -11.80 -12.74
C PHE A 52 7.44 -12.50 -11.71
N VAL A 53 6.87 -11.75 -10.76
CA VAL A 53 5.99 -12.28 -9.71
C VAL A 53 4.75 -12.94 -10.33
N ALA A 54 4.13 -12.31 -11.34
CA ALA A 54 2.98 -12.88 -12.04
C ALA A 54 3.29 -14.20 -12.78
N ARG A 55 4.56 -14.48 -13.08
CA ARG A 55 5.03 -15.70 -13.76
C ARG A 55 5.71 -16.69 -12.82
N LEU A 56 5.84 -16.38 -11.53
CA LEU A 56 6.58 -17.18 -10.56
C LEU A 56 6.04 -18.62 -10.47
N ALA A 57 4.73 -18.77 -10.52
CA ALA A 57 4.02 -20.05 -10.52
C ALA A 57 4.29 -20.94 -11.76
N ARG A 58 4.89 -20.37 -12.82
CA ARG A 58 5.26 -21.14 -14.03
C ARG A 58 6.55 -21.92 -13.86
N PHE A 59 7.38 -21.53 -12.89
CA PHE A 59 8.72 -22.08 -12.70
C PHE A 59 8.97 -22.56 -11.26
N THR A 60 8.02 -22.31 -10.36
CA THR A 60 8.09 -22.67 -8.93
C THR A 60 6.69 -23.07 -8.44
N VAL A 61 6.61 -23.56 -7.20
CA VAL A 61 5.33 -23.81 -6.51
C VAL A 61 4.67 -22.54 -5.96
N VAL A 62 5.39 -21.41 -5.99
CA VAL A 62 4.96 -20.17 -5.35
C VAL A 62 4.02 -19.40 -6.27
N ASN A 63 2.85 -19.03 -5.72
CA ASN A 63 1.90 -18.15 -6.37
C ASN A 63 1.37 -17.12 -5.38
N VAL A 64 2.06 -15.97 -5.29
CA VAL A 64 1.79 -14.90 -4.33
C VAL A 64 0.33 -14.42 -4.41
N GLU A 65 -0.22 -14.26 -5.62
CA GLU A 65 -1.58 -13.77 -5.80
C GLU A 65 -2.63 -14.81 -5.40
N ALA A 66 -2.43 -16.08 -5.77
CA ALA A 66 -3.33 -17.15 -5.35
C ALA A 66 -3.27 -17.40 -3.84
N GLU A 67 -2.08 -17.33 -3.24
CA GLU A 67 -1.92 -17.45 -1.80
C GLU A 67 -2.62 -16.30 -1.08
N ARG A 68 -2.43 -15.05 -1.51
CA ARG A 68 -3.13 -13.90 -0.93
C ARG A 68 -4.63 -14.08 -1.02
N ALA A 69 -5.15 -14.48 -2.17
CA ALA A 69 -6.58 -14.74 -2.37
C ALA A 69 -7.10 -15.88 -1.46
N SER A 70 -6.27 -16.91 -1.21
CA SER A 70 -6.58 -17.97 -0.25
C SER A 70 -6.66 -17.44 1.17
N ARG A 71 -5.68 -16.64 1.62
CA ARG A 71 -5.69 -16.04 2.96
C ARG A 71 -6.89 -15.12 3.18
N LEU A 72 -7.25 -14.30 2.18
CA LEU A 72 -8.47 -13.49 2.24
C LEU A 72 -9.73 -14.38 2.32
N SER A 73 -9.76 -15.49 1.58
CA SER A 73 -10.88 -16.44 1.62
C SER A 73 -11.01 -17.15 2.97
N GLU A 74 -9.89 -17.49 3.62
CA GLU A 74 -9.86 -18.06 4.99
C GLU A 74 -10.51 -17.11 6.02
N LEU A 75 -10.41 -15.79 5.80
CA LEU A 75 -11.08 -14.77 6.60
C LEU A 75 -12.56 -14.55 6.23
N GLY A 76 -13.09 -15.33 5.29
CA GLY A 76 -14.46 -15.22 4.79
C GLY A 76 -14.65 -14.17 3.69
N ILE A 77 -13.59 -13.63 3.10
CA ILE A 77 -13.68 -12.64 2.02
C ILE A 77 -13.70 -13.39 0.68
N ASN A 78 -14.91 -13.61 0.14
CA ASN A 78 -15.07 -14.33 -1.14
C ASN A 78 -14.54 -13.50 -2.33
N ALA A 79 -14.43 -14.11 -3.51
CA ALA A 79 -13.89 -13.45 -4.71
C ALA A 79 -14.65 -12.17 -5.14
N THR A 80 -15.94 -12.06 -4.85
CA THR A 80 -16.71 -10.83 -5.12
C THR A 80 -16.38 -9.75 -4.10
N ASP A 81 -16.26 -10.10 -2.83
CA ASP A 81 -15.85 -9.19 -1.77
C ASP A 81 -14.41 -8.69 -1.97
N GLN A 82 -13.49 -9.56 -2.40
CA GLN A 82 -12.12 -9.18 -2.73
C GLN A 82 -12.09 -8.12 -3.85
N ARG A 83 -12.86 -8.34 -4.93
CA ARG A 83 -13.00 -7.35 -6.02
C ARG A 83 -13.62 -6.03 -5.54
N ASN A 84 -14.57 -6.09 -4.62
CA ASN A 84 -15.22 -4.92 -4.04
C ASN A 84 -14.28 -4.11 -3.13
N LEU A 85 -13.37 -4.78 -2.42
CA LEU A 85 -12.37 -4.16 -1.55
C LEU A 85 -11.11 -3.71 -2.31
N GLN A 86 -10.89 -4.19 -3.54
CA GLN A 86 -9.70 -3.89 -4.32
C GLN A 86 -9.35 -2.39 -4.40
N PRO A 87 -10.31 -1.45 -4.62
CA PRO A 87 -9.97 -0.03 -4.65
C PRO A 87 -9.34 0.50 -3.34
N LEU A 88 -9.72 -0.07 -2.20
CA LEU A 88 -9.16 0.25 -0.89
C LEU A 88 -7.81 -0.45 -0.68
N PHE A 89 -7.73 -1.75 -1.01
CA PHE A 89 -6.47 -2.52 -0.90
C PHE A 89 -5.37 -1.94 -1.78
N ASP A 90 -5.71 -1.46 -2.97
CA ASP A 90 -4.80 -0.76 -3.88
C ASP A 90 -4.27 0.55 -3.27
N ALA A 91 -5.05 1.24 -2.44
CA ALA A 91 -4.68 2.56 -1.91
C ALA A 91 -3.93 2.48 -0.57
N VAL A 92 -4.00 1.34 0.13
CA VAL A 92 -3.50 1.16 1.49
C VAL A 92 -2.16 0.44 1.49
N GLU A 93 -1.27 0.89 2.37
CA GLU A 93 -0.07 0.15 2.75
C GLU A 93 0.02 -0.01 4.26
N CYS A 94 0.78 -1.02 4.69
CA CYS A 94 1.17 -1.15 6.09
C CYS A 94 2.24 -0.11 6.44
N THR A 95 2.18 0.39 7.67
CA THR A 95 3.23 1.21 8.29
C THR A 95 4.58 0.48 8.23
N LYS A 96 5.64 1.25 8.01
CA LYS A 96 6.98 0.72 7.78
C LYS A 96 7.79 0.63 9.08
N TRP A 97 8.98 0.04 8.97
CA TRP A 97 9.95 -0.07 10.07
C TRP A 97 9.39 -0.82 11.28
N TYR A 98 9.70 -0.33 12.47
CA TYR A 98 9.33 -0.95 13.73
C TYR A 98 7.96 -0.50 14.25
N SER A 99 7.14 0.16 13.42
CA SER A 99 5.82 0.68 13.83
C SER A 99 4.96 -0.42 14.45
N ARG A 100 4.80 -1.55 13.73
CA ARG A 100 4.04 -2.71 14.22
C ARG A 100 4.69 -3.35 15.44
N LEU A 101 6.02 -3.49 15.45
CA LEU A 101 6.75 -4.16 16.54
C LEU A 101 6.78 -3.38 17.86
N LEU A 102 6.84 -2.04 17.79
CA LEU A 102 6.98 -1.18 18.97
C LEU A 102 5.67 -0.54 19.40
N GLY A 103 4.71 -0.41 18.48
CA GLY A 103 3.53 0.43 18.65
C GLY A 103 3.80 1.88 18.27
N GLU A 104 2.73 2.59 17.88
CA GLU A 104 2.78 3.98 17.40
C GLU A 104 3.43 4.94 18.40
N ARG A 105 3.05 4.82 19.68
CA ARG A 105 3.56 5.69 20.76
C ARG A 105 5.06 5.56 20.93
N ALA A 106 5.55 4.32 20.94
CA ALA A 106 6.97 4.07 21.15
C ALA A 106 7.81 4.46 19.93
N LEU A 107 7.28 4.29 18.72
CA LEU A 107 7.95 4.76 17.50
C LEU A 107 8.05 6.29 17.47
N ARG A 108 6.95 7.00 17.76
CA ARG A 108 6.93 8.47 17.80
C ARG A 108 7.91 9.01 18.84
N ALA A 109 7.88 8.48 20.06
CA ALA A 109 8.80 8.89 21.12
C ALA A 109 10.28 8.72 20.70
N ARG A 110 10.62 7.63 19.99
CA ARG A 110 11.99 7.44 19.46
C ARG A 110 12.39 8.48 18.42
N VAL A 111 11.48 8.82 17.50
CA VAL A 111 11.72 9.86 16.48
C VAL A 111 11.96 11.22 17.16
N GLU A 112 11.25 11.49 18.26
CA GLU A 112 11.36 12.73 19.04
C GLU A 112 12.52 12.71 20.07
N GLY A 113 13.27 11.61 20.18
CA GLY A 113 14.34 11.46 21.16
C GLY A 113 13.85 11.34 22.62
N ALA A 114 12.57 11.01 22.82
CA ALA A 114 11.94 10.86 24.12
C ALA A 114 11.98 9.40 24.62
N PRO A 115 11.98 9.17 25.94
CA PRO A 115 11.85 7.83 26.51
C PRO A 115 10.51 7.20 26.12
N ALA A 116 10.54 5.93 25.74
CA ALA A 116 9.38 5.20 25.24
C ALA A 116 9.09 3.97 26.10
N VAL A 117 7.83 3.80 26.51
CA VAL A 117 7.34 2.50 27.00
C VAL A 117 7.10 1.61 25.79
N VAL A 118 7.82 0.50 25.71
CA VAL A 118 7.67 -0.46 24.61
C VAL A 118 6.48 -1.37 24.91
N GLU A 119 5.42 -1.28 24.10
CA GLU A 119 4.19 -2.05 24.31
C GLU A 119 4.30 -3.49 23.79
N ARG A 120 5.18 -3.76 22.81
CA ARG A 120 5.35 -5.05 22.11
C ARG A 120 4.01 -5.78 21.85
N PRO A 121 3.18 -5.25 20.95
CA PRO A 121 1.84 -5.81 20.71
C PRO A 121 1.86 -7.19 20.04
N TYR A 122 3.03 -7.66 19.58
CA TYR A 122 3.24 -8.96 18.96
C TYR A 122 4.17 -9.84 19.79
N SER A 123 3.88 -11.14 19.78
CA SER A 123 4.71 -12.19 20.38
C SER A 123 4.86 -13.35 19.40
N THR A 124 5.72 -14.32 19.72
CA THR A 124 5.88 -15.54 18.95
C THR A 124 4.62 -16.41 18.90
N ALA A 125 3.63 -16.14 19.75
CA ALA A 125 2.33 -16.81 19.77
C ALA A 125 1.23 -16.02 19.02
N THR A 126 1.52 -14.82 18.53
CA THR A 126 0.53 -14.02 17.81
C THR A 126 0.25 -14.64 16.45
N VAL A 127 -1.03 -14.90 16.17
CA VAL A 127 -1.48 -15.35 14.84
C VAL A 127 -1.42 -14.18 13.87
N LEU A 128 -0.79 -14.38 12.71
CA LEU A 128 -0.59 -13.36 11.68
C LEU A 128 -1.64 -13.48 10.58
N ASP A 129 -2.88 -13.12 10.90
CA ASP A 129 -4.05 -13.23 10.01
C ASP A 129 -4.82 -11.90 9.84
N ARG A 130 -4.18 -10.76 10.14
CA ARG A 130 -4.78 -9.43 9.96
C ARG A 130 -4.57 -8.93 8.52
N MET A 131 -5.30 -7.87 8.15
CA MET A 131 -5.08 -7.23 6.84
C MET A 131 -3.63 -6.76 6.70
N ALA A 132 -3.01 -6.32 7.80
CA ALA A 132 -1.61 -5.93 7.82
C ALA A 132 -0.66 -7.06 7.43
N ASP A 133 -1.06 -8.33 7.58
CA ASP A 133 -0.27 -9.52 7.28
C ASP A 133 -0.46 -10.00 5.83
N ILE A 134 -1.62 -9.72 5.25
CA ILE A 134 -2.05 -10.22 3.93
C ILE A 134 -1.85 -9.18 2.83
N LEU A 135 -1.99 -7.88 3.13
CA LEU A 135 -1.84 -6.82 2.13
C LEU A 135 -0.39 -6.74 1.60
N PRO A 136 -0.21 -6.36 0.33
CA PRO A 136 1.12 -6.16 -0.26
C PRO A 136 1.98 -5.18 0.55
N VAL A 137 3.29 -5.40 0.53
CA VAL A 137 4.26 -4.53 1.21
C VAL A 137 4.42 -3.16 0.54
N GLU A 138 4.11 -3.06 -0.76
CA GLU A 138 4.13 -1.86 -1.57
C GLU A 138 2.88 -1.81 -2.46
N SER A 139 2.27 -0.64 -2.57
CA SER A 139 1.15 -0.40 -3.46
C SER A 139 1.66 -0.12 -4.87
N THR A 140 1.51 -1.10 -5.75
CA THR A 140 1.76 -0.90 -7.19
C THR A 140 0.79 0.12 -7.80
N ALA A 141 -0.42 0.26 -7.24
CA ALA A 141 -1.39 1.25 -7.66
C ALA A 141 -0.95 2.69 -7.30
N ALA A 142 -0.31 2.90 -6.14
CA ALA A 142 0.28 4.18 -5.78
C ALA A 142 1.43 4.54 -6.72
N ALA A 143 2.28 3.58 -7.08
CA ALA A 143 3.32 3.78 -8.10
C ALA A 143 2.74 4.13 -9.48
N LYS A 144 1.66 3.46 -9.91
CA LYS A 144 0.96 3.76 -11.18
C LYS A 144 0.30 5.14 -11.15
N LEU A 145 -0.31 5.52 -10.01
CA LEU A 145 -0.89 6.84 -9.80
C LEU A 145 0.18 7.93 -9.89
N ASP A 146 1.36 7.71 -9.31
CA ASP A 146 2.47 8.64 -9.38
C ASP A 146 2.85 8.98 -10.83
N VAL A 147 3.01 7.95 -11.67
CA VAL A 147 3.28 8.13 -13.11
C VAL A 147 2.18 8.92 -13.81
N MET A 148 0.91 8.67 -13.46
CA MET A 148 -0.21 9.45 -13.99
C MET A 148 -0.14 10.91 -13.57
N ILE A 149 0.19 11.19 -12.31
CA ILE A 149 0.28 12.53 -11.76
C ILE A 149 1.46 13.29 -12.36
N GLU A 150 2.65 12.69 -12.45
CA GLU A 150 3.82 13.27 -13.13
C GLU A 150 3.50 13.68 -14.56
N ARG A 151 2.77 12.82 -15.30
CA ARG A 151 2.31 13.14 -16.65
C ARG A 151 1.37 14.35 -16.68
N LEU A 152 0.47 14.45 -15.70
CA LEU A 152 -0.48 15.56 -15.61
C LEU A 152 0.20 16.87 -15.18
N ILE A 153 1.19 16.83 -14.30
CA ILE A 153 2.00 17.99 -13.91
C ILE A 153 2.73 18.55 -15.14
N ARG A 154 3.33 17.69 -15.97
CA ARG A 154 4.00 18.11 -17.22
C ARG A 154 3.03 18.59 -18.29
N ASN A 155 1.84 18.01 -18.37
CA ASN A 155 0.81 18.36 -19.35
C ASN A 155 -0.60 18.26 -18.75
N ARG A 156 -1.07 19.37 -18.19
CA ARG A 156 -2.41 19.50 -17.57
C ARG A 156 -3.56 19.28 -18.55
N ALA A 157 -3.32 19.40 -19.85
CA ALA A 157 -4.30 19.16 -20.90
C ALA A 157 -4.38 17.69 -21.35
N HIS A 158 -3.58 16.78 -20.77
CA HIS A 158 -3.55 15.37 -21.16
C HIS A 158 -4.87 14.63 -20.80
N GLY A 159 -5.84 14.70 -21.71
CA GLY A 159 -7.22 14.27 -21.47
C GLY A 159 -7.39 12.80 -21.06
N ALA A 160 -6.55 11.89 -21.59
CA ALA A 160 -6.59 10.48 -21.19
C ALA A 160 -6.24 10.27 -19.72
N THR A 161 -5.24 11.00 -19.21
CA THR A 161 -4.85 10.93 -17.79
C THR A 161 -5.95 11.50 -16.91
N ARG A 162 -6.53 12.65 -17.29
CA ARG A 162 -7.64 13.26 -16.54
C ARG A 162 -8.84 12.32 -16.42
N ARG A 163 -9.23 11.66 -17.51
CA ARG A 163 -10.31 10.65 -17.50
C ARG A 163 -9.95 9.44 -16.62
N GLY A 164 -8.70 8.99 -16.67
CA GLY A 164 -8.22 7.90 -15.82
C GLY A 164 -8.30 8.24 -14.33
N LEU A 165 -7.84 9.43 -13.94
CA LEU A 165 -7.90 9.91 -12.56
C LEU A 165 -9.35 10.13 -12.09
N ALA A 166 -10.22 10.71 -12.92
CA ALA A 166 -11.65 10.85 -12.60
C ALA A 166 -12.35 9.48 -12.44
N SER A 167 -11.95 8.47 -13.22
CA SER A 167 -12.42 7.10 -13.05
C SER A 167 -11.94 6.49 -11.73
N LEU A 168 -10.68 6.73 -11.36
CA LEU A 168 -10.10 6.28 -10.10
C LEU A 168 -10.81 6.93 -8.89
N ALA A 169 -10.97 8.25 -8.90
CA ALA A 169 -11.71 8.99 -7.87
C ALA A 169 -13.14 8.45 -7.70
N ARG A 170 -13.83 8.16 -8.80
CA ARG A 170 -15.18 7.55 -8.74
C ARG A 170 -15.17 6.17 -8.09
N ARG A 171 -14.18 5.32 -8.38
CA ARG A 171 -14.06 4.01 -7.72
C ARG A 171 -13.82 4.16 -6.23
N TRP A 172 -12.97 5.10 -5.82
CA TRP A 172 -12.71 5.41 -4.42
C TRP A 172 -13.94 5.97 -3.69
N ARG A 173 -14.74 6.85 -4.29
CA ARG A 173 -16.01 7.27 -3.69
C ARG A 173 -17.00 6.12 -3.51
N ASN A 174 -17.09 5.26 -4.51
CA ASN A 174 -18.08 4.17 -4.52
C ASN A 174 -17.68 2.95 -3.66
N GLN A 175 -16.41 2.83 -3.26
CA GLN A 175 -15.94 1.66 -2.51
C GLN A 175 -16.56 1.59 -1.11
N ALA A 176 -16.82 2.73 -0.46
CA ALA A 176 -17.31 2.77 0.93
C ALA A 176 -18.64 2.01 1.10
N ALA A 177 -19.57 2.15 0.15
CA ALA A 177 -20.85 1.42 0.17
C ALA A 177 -20.67 -0.11 0.01
N ARG A 178 -19.58 -0.55 -0.61
CA ARG A 178 -19.23 -1.98 -0.76
C ARG A 178 -18.42 -2.49 0.43
N PHE A 179 -17.64 -1.63 1.07
CA PHE A 179 -16.85 -1.92 2.25
C PHE A 179 -17.73 -2.29 3.46
N GLU A 180 -18.75 -1.47 3.76
CA GLU A 180 -19.54 -1.62 4.99
C GLU A 180 -20.16 -3.02 5.20
N PRO A 181 -20.84 -3.64 4.22
CA PRO A 181 -21.39 -4.99 4.41
C PRO A 181 -20.32 -6.06 4.66
N ILE A 182 -19.10 -5.87 4.14
CA ILE A 182 -17.99 -6.81 4.31
C ILE A 182 -17.37 -6.61 5.69
N ALA A 183 -17.08 -5.35 6.07
CA ALA A 183 -16.58 -4.98 7.38
C ALA A 183 -17.55 -5.34 8.51
N ALA A 184 -18.86 -5.37 8.24
CA ALA A 184 -19.89 -5.85 9.16
C ALA A 184 -19.62 -7.31 9.60
N ARG A 185 -19.17 -8.15 8.65
CA ARG A 185 -19.01 -9.60 8.81
C ARG A 185 -17.57 -10.03 9.10
N VAL A 186 -16.57 -9.28 8.64
CA VAL A 186 -15.15 -9.65 8.74
C VAL A 186 -14.41 -8.63 9.64
N PRO A 187 -14.12 -8.96 10.92
CA PRO A 187 -13.52 -8.03 11.87
C PRO A 187 -12.17 -7.44 11.43
N THR A 188 -11.31 -8.23 10.80
CA THR A 188 -10.00 -7.77 10.31
C THR A 188 -10.13 -6.72 9.20
N VAL A 189 -11.19 -6.77 8.39
CA VAL A 189 -11.50 -5.73 7.39
C VAL A 189 -11.99 -4.45 8.05
N ARG A 190 -12.72 -4.54 9.18
CA ARG A 190 -13.21 -3.37 9.92
C ARG A 190 -12.09 -2.47 10.42
N GLU A 191 -10.90 -3.00 10.64
CA GLU A 191 -9.70 -2.19 10.98
C GLU A 191 -9.41 -1.10 9.94
N LEU A 192 -9.80 -1.32 8.68
CA LEU A 192 -9.61 -0.37 7.58
C LEU A 192 -10.72 0.68 7.47
N ALA A 193 -11.70 0.70 8.38
CA ALA A 193 -12.83 1.63 8.30
C ALA A 193 -12.42 3.12 8.25
N PRO A 194 -11.43 3.60 9.04
CA PRO A 194 -10.97 4.98 8.92
C PRO A 194 -10.37 5.25 7.54
N LEU A 195 -9.56 4.33 7.01
CA LEU A 195 -8.91 4.45 5.70
C LEU A 195 -9.94 4.42 4.57
N SER A 196 -11.00 3.62 4.72
CA SER A 196 -12.13 3.56 3.79
C SER A 196 -12.85 4.91 3.65
N ALA A 197 -13.14 5.57 4.79
CA ALA A 197 -13.74 6.90 4.80
C ALA A 197 -12.79 7.97 4.24
N GLN A 198 -11.53 7.95 4.67
CA GLN A 198 -10.48 8.86 4.20
C GLN A 198 -10.23 8.74 2.70
N LEU A 199 -10.32 7.54 2.13
CA LEU A 199 -10.16 7.32 0.69
C LEU A 199 -11.31 7.97 -0.12
N GLY A 200 -12.52 7.98 0.43
CA GLY A 200 -13.66 8.70 -0.15
C GLY A 200 -13.42 10.21 -0.20
N GLU A 201 -12.92 10.79 0.89
CA GLU A 201 -12.55 12.20 0.96
C GLU A 201 -11.39 12.54 0.00
N LEU A 202 -10.38 11.67 -0.05
CA LEU A 202 -9.22 11.85 -0.93
C LEU A 202 -9.61 11.87 -2.41
N ALA A 203 -10.68 11.17 -2.79
CA ALA A 203 -11.21 11.21 -4.14
C ALA A 203 -11.75 12.60 -4.52
N ASP A 204 -12.39 13.30 -3.59
CA ASP A 204 -12.88 14.66 -3.82
C ASP A 204 -11.72 15.65 -3.95
N ILE A 205 -10.67 15.50 -3.13
CA ILE A 205 -9.44 16.28 -3.25
C ILE A 205 -8.75 16.00 -4.59
N LEU A 206 -8.68 14.74 -5.03
CA LEU A 206 -8.10 14.37 -6.32
C LEU A 206 -8.84 15.04 -7.48
N ASP A 207 -10.18 15.04 -7.48
CA ASP A 207 -10.96 15.69 -8.53
C ASP A 207 -10.65 17.20 -8.60
N ARG A 208 -10.56 17.89 -7.45
CA ARG A 208 -10.15 19.30 -7.38
C ARG A 208 -8.71 19.51 -7.85
N ALA A 209 -7.78 18.65 -7.46
CA ALA A 209 -6.37 18.72 -7.85
C ALA A 209 -6.18 18.57 -9.36
N VAL A 210 -6.97 17.70 -10.01
CA VAL A 210 -6.93 17.51 -11.48
C VAL A 210 -7.30 18.78 -12.23
N VAL A 211 -8.21 19.59 -11.69
CA VAL A 211 -8.67 20.85 -12.30
C VAL A 211 -7.97 22.09 -11.74
N ALA A 212 -6.92 21.93 -10.93
CA ALA A 212 -6.17 23.02 -10.29
C ALA A 212 -7.06 23.93 -9.41
N GLN A 213 -7.97 23.33 -8.64
CA GLN A 213 -8.89 24.03 -7.73
C GLN A 213 -8.70 23.60 -6.27
N CYS A 214 -7.49 23.15 -5.90
CA CYS A 214 -7.16 22.90 -4.50
C CYS A 214 -6.85 24.20 -3.76
N ASP A 215 -7.22 24.25 -2.48
CA ASP A 215 -6.96 25.38 -1.60
C ASP A 215 -6.08 24.99 -0.40
N ALA A 216 -5.89 25.94 0.54
CA ALA A 216 -5.13 25.70 1.76
C ALA A 216 -5.76 24.63 2.66
N ARG A 217 -7.09 24.47 2.62
CA ARG A 217 -7.79 23.43 3.39
C ARG A 217 -7.49 22.05 2.82
N ASP A 218 -7.50 21.90 1.50
CA ASP A 218 -7.12 20.64 0.84
C ASP A 218 -5.66 20.28 1.17
N THR A 219 -4.75 21.25 1.13
CA THR A 219 -3.32 21.04 1.45
C THR A 219 -3.11 20.61 2.90
N HIS A 220 -3.79 21.28 3.84
CA HIS A 220 -3.77 20.89 5.24
C HIS A 220 -4.33 19.48 5.43
N ARG A 221 -5.46 19.19 4.78
CA ARG A 221 -6.12 17.89 4.89
C ARG A 221 -5.27 16.76 4.33
N LEU A 222 -4.58 16.96 3.20
CA LEU A 222 -3.62 16.00 2.65
C LEU A 222 -2.48 15.69 3.63
N THR A 223 -2.06 16.66 4.46
CA THR A 223 -1.04 16.44 5.50
C THR A 223 -1.56 15.52 6.60
N GLU A 224 -2.84 15.68 6.99
CA GLU A 224 -3.50 14.80 7.96
C GLU A 224 -3.73 13.40 7.38
N LEU A 225 -4.22 13.30 6.15
CA LEU A 225 -4.47 12.03 5.46
C LEU A 225 -3.19 11.22 5.18
N ALA A 226 -2.03 11.89 5.17
CA ALA A 226 -0.74 11.22 5.04
C ALA A 226 -0.30 10.51 6.34
N GLN A 227 -0.93 10.82 7.49
CA GLN A 227 -0.61 10.17 8.75
C GLN A 227 -1.17 8.75 8.78
N PRO A 228 -0.49 7.81 9.47
CA PRO A 228 -1.03 6.48 9.70
C PRO A 228 -2.36 6.50 10.47
N SER A 229 -3.22 5.53 10.18
CA SER A 229 -4.37 5.17 10.98
C SER A 229 -4.17 3.75 11.51
N GLY A 230 -3.71 3.63 12.76
CA GLY A 230 -3.25 2.37 13.32
C GLY A 230 -2.01 1.88 12.56
N GLU A 231 -2.06 0.64 12.06
CA GLU A 231 -0.93 0.03 11.34
C GLU A 231 -0.94 0.29 9.83
N TYR A 232 -1.84 1.13 9.34
CA TYR A 232 -2.09 1.34 7.92
C TYR A 232 -1.96 2.82 7.55
N LEU A 233 -1.73 3.11 6.28
CA LEU A 233 -1.74 4.46 5.71
C LEU A 233 -2.22 4.45 4.27
N LEU A 234 -2.69 5.60 3.76
CA LEU A 234 -3.02 5.77 2.35
C LEU A 234 -1.76 6.13 1.54
N ALA A 235 -1.21 5.14 0.84
CA ALA A 235 0.05 5.28 0.08
C ALA A 235 -0.05 6.23 -1.12
N VAL A 236 -1.28 6.53 -1.55
CA VAL A 236 -1.60 7.40 -2.69
C VAL A 236 -1.54 8.89 -2.36
N VAL A 237 -1.60 9.27 -1.08
CA VAL A 237 -1.67 10.69 -0.64
C VAL A 237 -0.48 11.52 -1.10
N PRO A 238 0.79 11.08 -0.99
CA PRO A 238 1.94 11.91 -1.40
C PRO A 238 1.91 12.32 -2.86
N ALA A 239 1.43 11.45 -3.75
CA ALA A 239 1.32 11.76 -5.17
C ALA A 239 0.25 12.84 -5.40
N ILE A 240 -0.90 12.73 -4.75
CA ILE A 240 -1.98 13.73 -4.84
C ILE A 240 -1.54 15.07 -4.28
N ALA A 241 -0.79 15.09 -3.17
CA ALA A 241 -0.22 16.30 -2.61
C ALA A 241 0.73 17.01 -3.59
N ARG A 242 1.56 16.27 -4.34
CA ARG A 242 2.37 16.87 -5.42
C ARG A 242 1.50 17.50 -6.50
N LEU A 243 0.42 16.85 -6.93
CA LEU A 243 -0.47 17.41 -7.94
C LEU A 243 -1.17 18.70 -7.46
N ALA A 244 -1.62 18.70 -6.21
CA ALA A 244 -2.28 19.84 -5.57
C ALA A 244 -1.32 21.03 -5.43
N ASN A 245 -0.06 20.80 -5.05
CA ASN A 245 0.96 21.84 -4.90
C ASN A 245 1.56 22.32 -6.23
N ALA A 246 1.36 21.58 -7.32
CA ALA A 246 1.81 21.97 -8.67
C ALA A 246 0.76 22.79 -9.43
N ALA A 247 -0.34 23.18 -8.77
CA ALA A 247 -1.38 24.05 -9.31
C ALA A 247 -1.05 25.51 -9.00
#